data_AF-A0A1Q3KFY9-F1
#
_entry.id   AF-A0A1Q3KFY9-F1
#
_cell.length_a   1.000
_cell.length_b   1.000
_cell.length_c   1.000
_cell.angle_alpha   90.00
_cell.angle_beta   90.00
_cell.angle_gamma   90.00
#
_symmetry.space_group_name_H-M   'P 1'
#
loop_
_entity.id
_entity.type
_entity.pdbx_description
1 polymer ?
#
loop_
_entity_poly.entity_id
_entity_poly.type
_entity_poly.pdbx_seq_one_letter_code
_entity_poly.pdbx_strand_id
1 'polypeptide(L)'
;MAIVSSVAATVADWQATAKPRSAKVASVSERAIALTGGDAAYFDLMRDCIASLRACPEGRELALGVLDCGLTDEQRAWCRAQGGELVVPQWDFDFPGRAALKDGYKALTARPFLPRYFPGFDFYFWIDADCWVQQGDAVALFLRAAHTGALAVAPEIHRSMRHYHHAWEEFSGVCGAAYAACFDQATADRLIRYPMINAGVFALKADAPHWAGWAELYGEALQRSTDLTDQLALNVLVYDKGFRHEPLPSRCNWPVHHATPAWDADRGLFVEPAMPYEALGILHLTIYTKRLATLDVREIGGPHAGQVRPRSLRWPPPLR
;
A
#
# COMPACT_ATOMS: atom_id res chain seq x y z
N MET A 1 -0.56 -15.80 41.63
CA MET A 1 -0.74 -14.43 41.14
C MET A 1 0.65 -13.87 40.87
N ALA A 2 1.20 -14.18 39.68
CA ALA A 2 2.52 -13.73 39.26
C ALA A 2 2.33 -12.95 37.97
N ILE A 3 2.62 -11.65 38.04
CA ILE A 3 2.52 -10.71 36.93
C ILE A 3 3.73 -10.96 36.04
N VAL A 4 3.50 -11.53 34.85
CA VAL A 4 4.47 -11.50 33.76
C VAL A 4 4.39 -10.10 33.18
N SER A 5 5.30 -9.22 33.60
CA SER A 5 5.53 -7.92 32.97
C SER A 5 6.34 -8.17 31.70
N SER A 6 5.69 -8.34 30.55
CA SER A 6 6.39 -8.14 29.28
C SER A 6 6.60 -6.63 29.12
N VAL A 7 7.86 -6.24 28.93
CA VAL A 7 8.23 -4.85 28.66
C VAL A 7 7.75 -4.56 27.24
N ALA A 8 6.58 -3.95 27.09
CA ALA A 8 6.15 -3.39 25.81
C ALA A 8 7.06 -2.19 25.51
N ALA A 9 7.90 -2.29 24.48
CA ALA A 9 8.71 -1.17 24.02
C ALA A 9 7.78 0.02 23.70
N THR A 10 8.06 1.15 24.32
CA THR A 10 7.35 2.41 24.11
C THR A 10 7.82 3.06 22.81
N VAL A 11 7.02 3.97 22.23
CA VAL A 11 7.46 4.78 21.07
C VAL A 11 8.81 5.46 21.32
N ALA A 12 9.09 5.83 22.58
CA ALA A 12 10.36 6.41 22.98
C ALA A 12 11.54 5.42 22.84
N ASP A 13 11.33 4.13 23.11
CA ASP A 13 12.36 3.08 22.95
C ASP A 13 12.72 2.90 21.46
N TRP A 14 11.73 2.96 20.58
CA TRP A 14 11.92 2.94 19.12
C TRP A 14 12.66 4.17 18.61
N GLN A 15 12.27 5.34 19.10
CA GLN A 15 12.93 6.60 18.76
C GLN A 15 14.37 6.67 19.26
N ALA A 16 14.71 6.02 20.38
CA ALA A 16 16.06 6.01 20.94
C ALA A 16 17.08 5.19 20.11
N THR A 17 16.62 4.22 19.32
CA THR A 17 17.48 3.43 18.42
C THR A 17 17.82 4.16 17.12
N ALA A 18 17.06 5.19 16.74
CA ALA A 18 17.34 6.05 15.60
C ALA A 18 18.44 7.06 15.97
N LYS A 19 19.69 6.80 15.59
CA LYS A 19 20.78 7.76 15.80
C LYS A 19 20.50 9.07 15.04
N PRO A 20 20.45 10.23 15.71
CA PRO A 20 20.35 11.51 15.01
C PRO A 20 21.66 11.75 14.27
N ARG A 21 21.59 11.77 12.94
CA ARG A 21 22.73 12.10 12.09
C ARG A 21 22.79 13.62 11.95
N SER A 22 23.56 14.27 12.82
CA SER A 22 23.94 15.67 12.65
C SER A 22 24.82 15.81 11.40
N ALA A 23 24.28 16.39 10.33
CA ALA A 23 25.07 16.83 9.18
C ALA A 23 24.62 18.22 8.74
N LYS A 24 25.60 19.11 8.57
CA LYS A 24 25.45 20.45 7.98
C LYS A 24 24.71 20.34 6.64
N VAL A 25 23.64 21.12 6.48
CA VAL A 25 22.85 21.21 5.25
C VAL A 25 23.63 21.98 4.20
N ALA A 26 24.31 21.25 3.31
CA ALA A 26 24.36 21.67 1.91
C ALA A 26 22.99 21.33 1.32
N SER A 27 22.39 22.23 0.54
CA SER A 27 21.11 22.01 -0.13
C SER A 27 21.28 20.95 -1.23
N VAL A 28 21.36 19.69 -0.83
CA VAL A 28 21.14 18.55 -1.72
C VAL A 28 19.63 18.46 -1.90
N SER A 29 19.17 18.46 -3.16
CA SER A 29 17.76 18.19 -3.47
C SER A 29 17.34 16.90 -2.77
N GLU A 30 16.24 16.92 -2.02
CA GLU A 30 15.69 15.71 -1.41
C GLU A 30 15.41 14.68 -2.51
N ARG A 31 15.73 13.42 -2.23
CA ARG A 31 15.56 12.31 -3.16
C ARG A 31 14.44 11.39 -2.70
N ALA A 32 13.53 11.08 -3.59
CA ALA A 32 12.45 10.12 -3.33
C ALA A 32 12.47 8.96 -4.33
N ILE A 33 12.08 7.78 -3.86
CA ILE A 33 11.99 6.55 -4.66
C ILE A 33 10.58 5.97 -4.58
N ALA A 34 10.03 5.62 -5.74
CA ALA A 34 8.83 4.81 -5.87
C ALA A 34 9.22 3.33 -5.96
N LEU A 35 8.52 2.49 -5.19
CA LEU A 35 8.85 1.08 -5.01
C LEU A 35 7.61 0.23 -5.27
N THR A 36 7.80 -0.80 -6.09
CA THR A 36 6.82 -1.88 -6.33
C THR A 36 7.57 -3.21 -6.33
N GLY A 37 6.85 -4.33 -6.33
CA GLY A 37 7.48 -5.65 -6.35
C GLY A 37 6.53 -6.75 -6.79
N GLY A 38 7.10 -7.84 -7.27
CA GLY A 38 6.33 -9.01 -7.69
C GLY A 38 7.18 -10.09 -8.33
N ASP A 39 6.52 -11.21 -8.62
CA ASP A 39 7.09 -12.32 -9.39
C ASP A 39 6.64 -12.26 -10.86
N ALA A 40 7.11 -13.21 -11.67
CA ALA A 40 6.78 -13.25 -13.09
C ALA A 40 5.28 -13.36 -13.39
N ALA A 41 4.48 -13.97 -12.51
CA ALA A 41 3.04 -14.11 -12.70
C ALA A 41 2.29 -12.81 -12.42
N TYR A 42 2.83 -11.96 -11.54
CA TYR A 42 2.30 -10.64 -11.23
C TYR A 42 2.77 -9.53 -12.18
N PHE A 43 3.68 -9.84 -13.10
CA PHE A 43 4.37 -8.84 -13.90
C PHE A 43 3.43 -7.94 -14.73
N ASP A 44 2.34 -8.47 -15.29
CA ASP A 44 1.41 -7.64 -16.06
C ASP A 44 0.76 -6.55 -15.21
N LEU A 45 0.45 -6.83 -13.93
CA LEU A 45 -0.06 -5.82 -13.00
C LEU A 45 1.04 -4.80 -12.70
N MET A 46 2.23 -5.28 -12.37
CA MET A 46 3.39 -4.43 -12.08
C MET A 46 3.75 -3.52 -13.26
N ARG A 47 3.64 -4.02 -14.49
CA ARG A 47 3.85 -3.25 -15.72
C ARG A 47 2.86 -2.09 -15.80
N ASP A 48 1.58 -2.35 -15.54
CA ASP A 48 0.52 -1.34 -15.54
C ASP A 48 0.77 -0.29 -14.43
N CYS A 49 1.18 -0.72 -13.24
CA CYS A 49 1.59 0.15 -12.13
C CYS A 49 2.74 1.08 -12.55
N ILE A 50 3.86 0.52 -13.03
CA ILE A 50 5.04 1.29 -13.44
C ILE A 50 4.72 2.23 -14.61
N ALA A 51 4.00 1.75 -15.63
CA ALA A 51 3.64 2.56 -16.79
C ALA A 51 2.76 3.75 -16.41
N SER A 52 1.77 3.53 -15.53
CA SER A 52 0.90 4.59 -15.03
C SER A 52 1.66 5.63 -14.20
N LEU A 53 2.60 5.19 -13.34
CA LEU A 53 3.46 6.07 -12.57
C LEU A 53 4.31 6.94 -13.50
N ARG A 54 4.89 6.35 -14.56
CA ARG A 54 5.74 7.06 -15.55
C ARG A 54 4.92 7.95 -16.51
N ALA A 55 3.60 7.79 -16.56
CA ALA A 55 2.73 8.63 -17.39
C ALA A 55 2.52 10.04 -16.78
N CYS A 56 2.61 10.20 -15.46
CA CYS A 56 2.46 11.49 -14.78
C CYS A 56 3.81 12.17 -14.45
N PRO A 57 3.88 13.51 -14.42
CA PRO A 57 5.09 14.24 -14.03
C PRO A 57 5.63 13.84 -12.64
N GLU A 58 4.76 13.79 -11.64
CA GLU A 58 5.10 13.51 -10.24
C GLU A 58 5.74 12.12 -10.09
N GLY A 59 5.24 11.12 -10.80
CA GLY A 59 5.83 9.78 -10.80
C GLY A 59 7.13 9.69 -11.61
N ARG A 60 7.32 10.51 -12.64
CA ARG A 60 8.59 10.58 -13.40
C ARG A 60 9.74 11.18 -12.59
N GLU A 61 9.44 12.08 -11.67
CA GLU A 61 10.44 12.70 -10.78
C GLU A 61 11.04 11.72 -9.77
N LEU A 62 10.32 10.64 -9.44
CA LEU A 62 10.80 9.62 -8.52
C LEU A 62 11.75 8.64 -9.20
N ALA A 63 12.80 8.24 -8.46
CA ALA A 63 13.55 7.04 -8.81
C ALA A 63 12.61 5.82 -8.78
N LEU A 64 12.97 4.76 -9.52
CA LEU A 64 12.20 3.51 -9.53
C LEU A 64 13.03 2.40 -8.89
N GLY A 65 12.48 1.76 -7.86
CA GLY A 65 12.98 0.48 -7.35
C GLY A 65 11.96 -0.61 -7.56
N VAL A 66 12.43 -1.81 -7.89
CA VAL A 66 11.62 -3.00 -8.10
C VAL A 66 12.16 -4.14 -7.24
N LEU A 67 11.32 -4.68 -6.36
CA LEU A 67 11.63 -5.94 -5.68
C LEU A 67 11.38 -7.11 -6.64
N ASP A 68 12.45 -7.66 -7.19
CA ASP A 68 12.43 -8.81 -8.11
C ASP A 68 12.24 -10.11 -7.31
N CYS A 69 11.02 -10.62 -7.29
CA CYS A 69 10.67 -11.88 -6.59
C CYS A 69 10.64 -13.09 -7.54
N GLY A 70 11.40 -13.05 -8.64
CA GLY A 70 11.45 -14.12 -9.64
C GLY A 70 10.92 -13.71 -11.00
N LEU A 71 11.28 -12.51 -11.46
CA LEU A 71 11.01 -12.02 -12.82
C LEU A 71 11.83 -12.81 -13.85
N THR A 72 11.33 -12.89 -15.08
CA THR A 72 12.10 -13.40 -16.23
C THR A 72 13.14 -12.38 -16.69
N ASP A 73 14.08 -12.78 -17.55
CA ASP A 73 15.08 -11.86 -18.08
C ASP A 73 14.46 -10.75 -18.93
N GLU A 74 13.43 -11.05 -19.71
CA GLU A 74 12.68 -10.07 -20.49
C GLU A 74 11.97 -9.06 -19.58
N GLN A 75 11.36 -9.54 -18.50
CA GLN A 75 10.67 -8.70 -17.52
C GLN A 75 11.65 -7.80 -16.74
N ARG A 76 12.82 -8.34 -16.37
CA ARG A 76 13.92 -7.55 -15.78
C ARG A 76 14.41 -6.48 -16.75
N ALA A 77 14.66 -6.85 -18.00
CA ALA A 77 15.11 -5.93 -19.03
C ALA A 77 14.10 -4.79 -19.26
N TRP A 78 12.80 -5.12 -19.28
CA TRP A 78 11.74 -4.13 -19.36
C TRP A 78 11.76 -3.15 -18.18
N CYS A 79 11.90 -3.64 -16.93
CA CYS A 79 11.98 -2.77 -15.75
C CYS A 79 13.18 -1.81 -15.82
N ARG A 80 14.36 -2.32 -16.24
CA ARG A 80 15.56 -1.48 -16.42
C ARG A 80 15.37 -0.42 -17.49
N ALA A 81 14.67 -0.75 -18.58
CA ALA A 81 14.35 0.21 -19.63
C ALA A 81 13.43 1.35 -19.12
N GLN A 82 12.65 1.13 -18.06
CA GLN A 82 11.88 2.17 -17.35
C GLN A 82 12.70 2.95 -16.31
N GLY A 83 14.03 2.72 -16.23
CA GLY A 83 14.91 3.31 -15.22
C GLY A 83 14.85 2.62 -13.86
N GLY A 84 14.33 1.40 -13.79
CA GLY A 84 14.21 0.61 -12.56
C GLY A 84 15.54 0.05 -12.05
N GLU A 85 15.85 0.29 -10.79
CA GLU A 85 16.81 -0.48 -10.00
C GLU A 85 16.11 -1.75 -9.47
N LEU A 86 16.67 -2.93 -9.76
CA LEU A 86 16.09 -4.20 -9.34
C LEU A 86 16.89 -4.78 -8.18
N VAL A 87 16.20 -5.17 -7.12
CA VAL A 87 16.77 -5.82 -5.94
C VAL A 87 15.98 -7.08 -5.65
N VAL A 88 16.68 -8.20 -5.46
CA VAL A 88 16.04 -9.46 -5.03
C VAL A 88 15.91 -9.42 -3.51
N PRO A 89 14.69 -9.38 -2.93
CA PRO A 89 14.52 -9.40 -1.49
C PRO A 89 14.92 -10.77 -0.92
N GLN A 90 15.36 -10.77 0.34
CA GLN A 90 15.63 -11.98 1.12
C GLN A 90 14.48 -12.23 2.11
N TRP A 91 14.51 -13.40 2.75
CA TRP A 91 13.62 -13.68 3.88
C TRP A 91 14.16 -12.99 5.13
N ASP A 92 13.62 -11.81 5.44
CA ASP A 92 14.05 -11.00 6.59
C ASP A 92 13.50 -11.48 7.93
N PHE A 93 12.48 -12.35 7.90
CA PHE A 93 11.89 -12.98 9.07
C PHE A 93 12.09 -14.49 9.04
N ASP A 94 12.20 -15.08 10.23
CA ASP A 94 12.05 -16.51 10.46
C ASP A 94 10.75 -16.78 11.21
N PHE A 95 9.93 -17.68 10.69
CA PHE A 95 8.60 -17.96 11.23
C PHE A 95 8.06 -19.32 10.77
N PRO A 96 7.11 -19.92 11.51
CA PRO A 96 6.52 -21.21 11.14
C PRO A 96 5.86 -21.19 9.76
N GLY A 97 6.06 -22.26 8.97
CA GLY A 97 5.42 -22.40 7.65
C GLY A 97 6.05 -21.57 6.53
N ARG A 98 7.08 -20.75 6.80
CA ARG A 98 7.79 -19.95 5.79
C ARG A 98 8.22 -20.76 4.56
N ALA A 99 8.72 -21.98 4.76
CA ALA A 99 9.21 -22.85 3.68
C ALA A 99 8.12 -23.27 2.68
N ALA A 100 6.84 -23.17 3.04
CA ALA A 100 5.71 -23.45 2.15
C ALA A 100 5.27 -22.23 1.31
N LEU A 101 5.79 -21.04 1.62
CA LEU A 101 5.44 -19.81 0.92
C LEU A 101 6.28 -19.64 -0.35
N LYS A 102 5.67 -19.05 -1.38
CA LYS A 102 6.35 -18.70 -2.63
C LYS A 102 7.17 -17.42 -2.46
N ASP A 103 8.19 -17.26 -3.29
CA ASP A 103 9.08 -16.10 -3.28
C ASP A 103 8.37 -14.76 -3.50
N GLY A 104 7.23 -14.73 -4.20
CA GLY A 104 6.39 -13.52 -4.30
C GLY A 104 5.97 -12.94 -2.94
N TYR A 105 5.90 -13.76 -1.88
CA TYR A 105 5.58 -13.31 -0.53
C TYR A 105 6.73 -12.49 0.11
N LYS A 106 7.96 -12.58 -0.43
CA LYS A 106 9.09 -11.75 0.01
C LYS A 106 8.83 -10.26 -0.24
N ALA A 107 8.08 -9.90 -1.28
CA ALA A 107 7.66 -8.51 -1.49
C ALA A 107 6.89 -7.96 -0.29
N LEU A 108 6.02 -8.77 0.33
CA LEU A 108 5.23 -8.35 1.49
C LEU A 108 6.12 -8.15 2.72
N THR A 109 7.00 -9.12 2.98
CA THR A 109 7.88 -9.13 4.17
C THR A 109 9.07 -8.16 4.08
N ALA A 110 9.45 -7.73 2.88
CA ALA A 110 10.52 -6.75 2.68
C ALA A 110 10.11 -5.30 3.00
N ARG A 111 8.80 -4.98 3.05
CA ARG A 111 8.28 -3.60 3.17
C ARG A 111 8.80 -2.82 4.39
N PRO A 112 8.92 -3.38 5.60
CA PRO A 112 9.53 -2.66 6.73
C PRO A 112 11.02 -2.33 6.54
N PHE A 113 11.68 -2.94 5.55
CA PHE A 113 13.12 -2.84 5.32
C PHE A 113 13.50 -2.15 4.00
N LEU A 114 12.56 -1.46 3.35
CA LEU A 114 12.80 -0.80 2.06
C LEU A 114 14.03 0.14 2.08
N PRO A 115 14.31 0.93 3.15
CA PRO A 115 15.53 1.73 3.21
C PRO A 115 16.84 0.95 3.17
N ARG A 116 16.84 -0.31 3.63
CA ARG A 116 18.01 -1.19 3.56
C ARG A 116 18.22 -1.75 2.15
N TYR A 117 17.14 -2.08 1.44
CA TYR A 117 17.22 -2.59 0.07
C TYR A 117 17.57 -1.50 -0.95
N PHE A 118 17.07 -0.28 -0.75
CA PHE A 118 17.30 0.86 -1.63
C PHE A 118 17.89 2.03 -0.84
N PRO A 119 19.17 2.02 -0.46
CA PRO A 119 19.76 3.07 0.36
C PRO A 119 19.94 4.39 -0.40
N GLY A 120 19.97 5.50 0.33
CA GLY A 120 20.35 6.82 -0.22
C GLY A 120 19.18 7.68 -0.71
N PHE A 121 17.95 7.38 -0.29
CA PHE A 121 16.78 8.23 -0.51
C PHE A 121 16.30 8.82 0.81
N ASP A 122 15.64 9.98 0.75
CA ASP A 122 15.03 10.66 1.89
C ASP A 122 13.60 10.18 2.13
N PHE A 123 12.89 9.81 1.05
CA PHE A 123 11.50 9.36 1.09
C PHE A 123 11.30 8.09 0.26
N TYR A 124 10.51 7.18 0.82
CA TYR A 124 10.19 5.89 0.23
C TYR A 124 8.68 5.86 0.02
N PHE A 125 8.25 5.79 -1.23
CA PHE A 125 6.85 5.64 -1.63
C PHE A 125 6.64 4.22 -2.14
N TRP A 126 5.92 3.40 -1.39
CA TRP A 126 5.52 2.07 -1.80
C TRP A 126 4.16 2.12 -2.51
N ILE A 127 4.04 1.38 -3.60
CA ILE A 127 2.80 1.16 -4.34
C ILE A 127 2.75 -0.31 -4.80
N ASP A 128 1.68 -1.01 -4.41
CA ASP A 128 1.47 -2.42 -4.77
C ASP A 128 1.39 -2.57 -6.29
N ALA A 129 1.86 -3.72 -6.78
CA ALA A 129 1.89 -4.01 -8.21
C ALA A 129 0.50 -4.03 -8.85
N ASP A 130 -0.57 -4.27 -8.10
CA ASP A 130 -1.96 -4.19 -8.58
C ASP A 130 -2.63 -2.84 -8.34
N CYS A 131 -1.84 -1.81 -8.04
CA CYS A 131 -2.26 -0.42 -8.16
C CYS A 131 -1.92 0.16 -9.53
N TRP A 132 -2.58 1.25 -9.90
CA TRP A 132 -2.08 2.15 -10.94
C TRP A 132 -2.49 3.60 -10.67
N VAL A 133 -1.65 4.54 -11.09
CA VAL A 133 -1.78 5.98 -10.86
C VAL A 133 -2.58 6.63 -11.98
N GLN A 134 -3.75 7.17 -11.63
CA GLN A 134 -4.57 7.96 -12.53
C GLN A 134 -4.27 9.46 -12.43
N GLN A 135 -3.98 9.97 -11.23
CA GLN A 135 -3.65 11.38 -11.01
C GLN A 135 -2.36 11.50 -10.19
N GLY A 136 -1.35 12.17 -10.75
CA GLY A 136 -0.03 12.30 -10.13
C GLY A 136 -0.04 13.10 -8.83
N ASP A 137 -1.03 13.97 -8.64
CA ASP A 137 -1.18 14.75 -7.41
C ASP A 137 -1.41 13.86 -6.16
N ALA A 138 -1.94 12.64 -6.33
CA ALA A 138 -1.99 11.66 -5.26
C ALA A 138 -0.60 11.24 -4.78
N VAL A 139 0.36 11.05 -5.70
CA VAL A 139 1.77 10.75 -5.37
C VAL A 139 2.39 11.92 -4.61
N ALA A 140 2.14 13.16 -5.06
CA ALA A 140 2.60 14.36 -4.37
C ALA A 140 2.04 14.48 -2.94
N LEU A 141 0.77 14.10 -2.72
CA LEU A 141 0.17 14.09 -1.37
C LEU A 141 0.87 13.10 -0.44
N PHE A 142 1.21 11.90 -0.90
CA PHE A 142 2.00 10.94 -0.11
C PHE A 142 3.34 11.51 0.33
N LEU A 143 4.09 12.11 -0.59
CA LEU A 143 5.41 12.68 -0.28
C LEU A 143 5.30 13.88 0.67
N ARG A 144 4.32 14.76 0.47
CA ARG A 144 4.04 15.88 1.38
C ARG A 144 3.71 15.42 2.79
N ALA A 145 2.89 14.38 2.93
CA ALA A 145 2.56 13.81 4.22
C ALA A 145 3.77 13.15 4.89
N ALA A 146 4.58 12.38 4.13
CA ALA A 146 5.80 11.75 4.63
C ALA A 146 6.84 12.79 5.11
N HIS A 147 6.91 13.96 4.46
CA HIS A 147 7.77 15.07 4.87
C HIS A 147 7.45 15.60 6.29
N THR A 148 6.26 15.35 6.83
CA THR A 148 5.92 15.72 8.23
C THR A 148 6.51 14.75 9.29
N GLY A 149 7.17 13.68 8.83
CA GLY A 149 7.65 12.57 9.66
C GLY A 149 6.56 11.58 10.07
N ALA A 150 5.34 11.73 9.57
CA ALA A 150 4.25 10.78 9.75
C ALA A 150 4.25 9.69 8.66
N LEU A 151 3.68 8.53 8.97
CA LEU A 151 3.31 7.55 7.96
C LEU A 151 2.20 8.13 7.08
N ALA A 152 2.50 8.38 5.80
CA ALA A 152 1.51 8.77 4.83
C ALA A 152 0.80 7.52 4.30
N VAL A 153 -0.49 7.36 4.60
CA VAL A 153 -1.24 6.16 4.25
C VAL A 153 -2.73 6.46 4.18
N ALA A 154 -3.47 5.71 3.35
CA ALA A 154 -4.91 5.87 3.23
C ALA A 154 -5.65 4.76 3.99
N PRO A 155 -6.58 5.12 4.91
CA PRO A 155 -7.51 4.16 5.49
C PRO A 155 -8.61 3.76 4.50
N GLU A 156 -9.10 2.53 4.62
CA GLU A 156 -10.25 1.99 3.88
C GLU A 156 -11.56 2.55 4.46
N ILE A 157 -11.77 3.86 4.30
CA ILE A 157 -12.99 4.54 4.72
C ILE A 157 -13.48 5.50 3.65
N HIS A 158 -14.69 5.26 3.18
CA HIS A 158 -15.40 6.17 2.29
C HIS A 158 -16.90 5.84 2.31
N ARG A 159 -17.76 6.85 2.13
CA ARG A 159 -19.23 6.72 2.14
C ARG A 159 -19.78 5.70 1.11
N SER A 160 -18.99 5.34 0.11
CA SER A 160 -19.38 4.38 -0.93
C SER A 160 -18.95 2.93 -0.65
N MET A 161 -18.12 2.68 0.37
CA MET A 161 -17.58 1.35 0.62
C MET A 161 -18.63 0.41 1.21
N ARG A 162 -18.72 -0.80 0.65
CA ARG A 162 -19.77 -1.79 0.94
C ARG A 162 -19.88 -2.19 2.41
N HIS A 163 -18.78 -2.14 3.16
CA HIS A 163 -18.76 -2.51 4.58
C HIS A 163 -19.51 -1.51 5.48
N TYR A 164 -19.84 -0.31 5.01
CA TYR A 164 -20.75 0.63 5.70
C TYR A 164 -22.22 0.48 5.32
N HIS A 165 -22.55 -0.41 4.37
CA HIS A 165 -23.91 -0.56 3.85
C HIS A 165 -24.49 -1.95 4.10
N HIS A 166 -23.78 -3.00 3.68
CA HIS A 166 -24.32 -4.36 3.66
C HIS A 166 -23.28 -5.46 3.88
N ALA A 167 -21.98 -5.14 3.86
CA ALA A 167 -20.91 -6.13 3.98
C ALA A 167 -20.15 -6.05 5.32
N TRP A 168 -20.75 -5.45 6.36
CA TRP A 168 -20.10 -5.30 7.66
C TRP A 168 -19.77 -6.66 8.29
N GLU A 169 -20.69 -7.63 8.25
CA GLU A 169 -20.49 -8.96 8.84
C GLU A 169 -19.36 -9.72 8.14
N GLU A 170 -19.30 -9.66 6.80
CA GLU A 170 -18.20 -10.23 6.01
C GLU A 170 -16.86 -9.58 6.38
N PHE A 171 -16.82 -8.24 6.35
CA PHE A 171 -15.59 -7.48 6.64
C PHE A 171 -15.10 -7.72 8.06
N SER A 172 -15.99 -7.59 9.04
CA SER A 172 -15.67 -7.77 10.46
C SER A 172 -15.32 -9.21 10.81
N GLY A 173 -15.97 -10.19 10.18
CA GLY A 173 -15.66 -11.60 10.32
C GLY A 173 -14.26 -11.96 9.82
N VAL A 174 -13.92 -11.56 8.59
CA VAL A 174 -12.60 -11.84 7.99
C VAL A 174 -11.49 -11.07 8.72
N CYS A 175 -11.63 -9.75 8.84
CA CYS A 175 -10.59 -8.93 9.45
C CYS A 175 -10.43 -9.19 10.96
N GLY A 176 -11.55 -9.43 11.67
CA GLY A 176 -11.54 -9.78 13.08
C GLY A 176 -10.85 -11.12 13.34
N ALA A 177 -11.14 -12.14 12.54
CA ALA A 177 -10.46 -13.44 12.61
C ALA A 177 -8.96 -13.29 12.34
N ALA A 178 -8.58 -12.50 11.33
CA ALA A 178 -7.18 -12.26 11.00
C ALA A 178 -6.43 -11.52 12.13
N TYR A 179 -7.04 -10.51 12.75
CA TYR A 179 -6.46 -9.85 13.95
C TYR A 179 -6.30 -10.83 15.11
N ALA A 180 -7.30 -11.64 15.40
CA ALA A 180 -7.25 -12.59 16.50
C ALA A 180 -6.17 -13.66 16.28
N ALA A 181 -5.99 -14.11 15.03
CA ALA A 181 -4.94 -15.04 14.65
C ALA A 181 -3.54 -14.40 14.80
N CYS A 182 -3.35 -13.19 14.27
CA CYS A 182 -2.05 -12.50 14.29
C CYS A 182 -1.64 -12.02 15.69
N PHE A 183 -2.60 -11.64 16.53
CA PHE A 183 -2.33 -11.03 17.85
C PHE A 183 -3.14 -11.73 18.94
N ASP A 184 -4.34 -11.23 19.23
CA ASP A 184 -5.28 -11.82 20.19
C ASP A 184 -6.70 -11.27 19.99
N GLN A 185 -7.66 -11.87 20.67
CA GLN A 185 -9.06 -11.47 20.57
C GLN A 185 -9.30 -10.03 21.08
N ALA A 186 -8.56 -9.58 22.10
CA ALA A 186 -8.71 -8.24 22.64
C ALA A 186 -8.27 -7.15 21.64
N THR A 187 -7.21 -7.44 20.87
CA THR A 187 -6.72 -6.61 19.76
C THR A 187 -7.75 -6.59 18.64
N ALA A 188 -8.31 -7.75 18.27
CA ALA A 188 -9.36 -7.84 17.26
C ALA A 188 -10.60 -7.00 17.63
N ASP A 189 -11.13 -7.18 18.85
CA ASP A 189 -12.34 -6.50 19.32
C ASP A 189 -12.21 -4.97 19.34
N ARG A 190 -10.98 -4.48 19.55
CA ARG A 190 -10.65 -3.06 19.53
C ARG A 190 -10.43 -2.55 18.13
N LEU A 191 -9.51 -3.15 17.37
CA LEU A 191 -9.06 -2.64 16.07
C LEU A 191 -10.08 -2.81 14.95
N ILE A 192 -11.00 -3.77 15.06
CA ILE A 192 -12.05 -3.95 14.06
C ILE A 192 -12.98 -2.73 13.93
N ARG A 193 -13.01 -1.87 14.95
CA ARG A 193 -13.84 -0.65 14.99
C ARG A 193 -13.16 0.55 14.34
N TYR A 194 -11.86 0.45 14.04
CA TYR A 194 -11.09 1.52 13.41
C TYR A 194 -11.08 1.33 11.89
N PRO A 195 -11.01 2.41 11.11
CA PRO A 195 -10.76 2.31 9.68
C PRO A 195 -9.47 1.54 9.41
N MET A 196 -9.56 0.42 8.69
CA MET A 196 -8.38 -0.38 8.35
C MET A 196 -7.43 0.45 7.50
N ILE A 197 -6.19 0.63 7.94
CA ILE A 197 -5.13 1.21 7.12
C ILE A 197 -4.74 0.19 6.05
N ASN A 198 -4.79 0.58 4.77
CA ASN A 198 -4.37 -0.29 3.66
C ASN A 198 -2.87 -0.16 3.41
N ALA A 199 -2.12 -1.26 3.51
CA ALA A 199 -0.65 -1.26 3.37
C ALA A 199 -0.15 -1.33 1.92
N GLY A 200 -1.05 -1.26 0.94
CA GLY A 200 -0.70 -1.35 -0.47
C GLY A 200 -0.21 -0.04 -1.08
N VAL A 201 -0.45 1.10 -0.43
CA VAL A 201 0.15 2.38 -0.83
C VAL A 201 0.50 3.19 0.41
N PHE A 202 1.79 3.51 0.59
CA PHE A 202 2.25 4.34 1.70
C PHE A 202 3.51 5.12 1.35
N ALA A 203 3.79 6.17 2.11
CA ALA A 203 5.11 6.81 2.09
C ALA A 203 5.65 7.09 3.50
N LEU A 204 6.97 7.00 3.62
CA LEU A 204 7.70 7.23 4.86
C LEU A 204 9.05 7.90 4.58
N LYS A 205 9.51 8.69 5.56
CA LYS A 205 10.89 9.20 5.57
C LYS A 205 11.88 8.07 5.88
N ALA A 206 13.07 8.14 5.32
CA ALA A 206 14.12 7.14 5.45
C ALA A 206 14.47 6.76 6.91
N ASP A 207 14.48 7.75 7.80
CA ASP A 207 14.85 7.64 9.21
C ASP A 207 13.64 7.54 10.14
N ALA A 208 12.43 7.33 9.61
CA ALA A 208 11.23 7.20 10.40
C ALA A 208 11.32 5.97 11.33
N PRO A 209 10.99 6.10 12.64
CA PRO A 209 11.03 4.96 13.58
C PRO A 209 10.00 3.88 13.23
N HIS A 210 9.02 4.22 12.38
CA HIS A 210 7.99 3.31 11.87
C HIS A 210 8.57 2.06 11.22
N TRP A 211 9.71 2.16 10.52
CA TRP A 211 10.33 1.00 9.88
C TRP A 211 10.67 -0.10 10.89
N ALA A 212 11.29 0.29 12.00
CA ALA A 212 11.72 -0.63 13.04
C ALA A 212 10.52 -1.15 13.85
N GLY A 213 9.59 -0.27 14.23
CA GLY A 213 8.39 -0.67 14.96
C GLY A 213 7.47 -1.58 14.15
N TRP A 214 7.32 -1.32 12.84
CA TRP A 214 6.57 -2.18 11.95
C TRP A 214 7.25 -3.55 11.80
N ALA A 215 8.58 -3.58 11.65
CA ALA A 215 9.33 -4.83 11.56
C ALA A 215 9.14 -5.71 12.80
N GLU A 216 9.20 -5.16 14.02
CA GLU A 216 8.98 -5.97 15.23
C GLU A 216 7.56 -6.51 15.31
N LEU A 217 6.53 -5.67 15.19
CA LEU A 217 5.14 -6.12 15.25
C LEU A 217 4.79 -7.12 14.15
N TYR A 218 5.37 -6.95 12.96
CA TYR A 218 5.18 -7.88 11.87
C TYR A 218 5.89 -9.22 12.16
N GLY A 219 7.10 -9.19 12.71
CA GLY A 219 7.81 -10.38 13.18
C GLY A 219 7.01 -11.17 14.23
N GLU A 220 6.37 -10.49 15.18
CA GLU A 220 5.47 -11.09 16.18
C GLU A 220 4.24 -11.74 15.52
N ALA A 221 3.56 -11.01 14.63
CA ALA A 221 2.37 -11.51 13.93
C ALA A 221 2.68 -12.76 13.09
N LEU A 222 3.84 -12.78 12.41
CA LEU A 222 4.29 -13.90 11.59
C LEU A 222 4.53 -15.18 12.39
N GLN A 223 4.82 -15.10 13.69
CA GLN A 223 4.95 -16.31 14.52
C GLN A 223 3.64 -17.07 14.67
N ARG A 224 2.50 -16.45 14.35
CA ARG A 224 1.17 -16.97 14.64
C ARG A 224 0.34 -17.20 13.38
N SER A 225 0.45 -16.32 12.39
CA SER A 225 -0.32 -16.36 11.16
C SER A 225 0.49 -15.80 10.00
N THR A 226 0.03 -16.00 8.77
CA THR A 226 0.53 -15.34 7.56
C THR A 226 -0.56 -14.55 6.83
N ASP A 227 -1.78 -14.50 7.40
CA ASP A 227 -2.93 -13.85 6.79
C ASP A 227 -2.98 -12.35 7.14
N LEU A 228 -2.96 -11.49 6.11
CA LEU A 228 -2.99 -10.01 6.21
C LEU A 228 -1.91 -9.38 7.12
N THR A 229 -0.93 -10.16 7.54
CA THR A 229 -0.01 -9.86 8.64
C THR A 229 0.73 -8.53 8.53
N ASP A 230 1.19 -8.15 7.34
CA ASP A 230 1.85 -6.86 7.11
C ASP A 230 0.92 -5.67 7.42
N GLN A 231 -0.32 -5.76 6.94
CA GLN A 231 -1.30 -4.70 7.05
C GLN A 231 -1.80 -4.60 8.49
N LEU A 232 -2.07 -5.73 9.13
CA LEU A 232 -2.54 -5.75 10.51
C LEU A 232 -1.45 -5.26 11.48
N ALA A 233 -0.18 -5.62 11.25
CA ALA A 233 0.93 -5.10 12.03
C ALA A 233 1.07 -3.56 11.89
N LEU A 234 0.85 -3.02 10.69
CA LEU A 234 0.85 -1.57 10.46
C LEU A 234 -0.31 -0.88 11.20
N ASN A 235 -1.49 -1.51 11.25
CA ASN A 235 -2.64 -1.01 11.99
C ASN A 235 -2.38 -1.01 13.51
N VAL A 236 -1.83 -2.09 14.07
CA VAL A 236 -1.42 -2.14 15.48
C VAL A 236 -0.37 -1.06 15.79
N LEU A 237 0.61 -0.88 14.91
CA LEU A 237 1.64 0.16 15.05
C LEU A 237 1.02 1.55 15.24
N VAL A 238 0.03 1.87 14.42
CA VAL A 238 -0.61 3.19 14.44
C VAL A 238 -1.59 3.32 15.61
N TYR A 239 -2.56 2.41 15.70
CA TYR A 239 -3.69 2.58 16.62
C TYR A 239 -3.38 2.18 18.06
N ASP A 240 -2.46 1.24 18.28
CA ASP A 240 -2.12 0.76 19.63
C ASP A 240 -0.82 1.32 20.15
N LYS A 241 0.19 1.40 19.27
CA LYS A 241 1.49 1.94 19.65
C LYS A 241 1.56 3.46 19.46
N GLY A 242 0.58 4.10 18.81
CA GLY A 242 0.49 5.56 18.73
C GLY A 242 1.52 6.20 17.80
N PHE A 243 2.03 5.44 16.81
CA PHE A 243 2.90 6.01 15.80
C PHE A 243 2.14 7.04 14.94
N ARG A 244 2.77 8.19 14.70
CA ARG A 244 2.17 9.29 13.93
C ARG A 244 1.84 8.83 12.51
N HIS A 245 0.63 9.06 12.05
CA HIS A 245 0.22 8.84 10.68
C HIS A 245 -0.57 10.04 10.16
N GLU A 246 -0.55 10.23 8.86
CA GLU A 246 -1.38 11.19 8.14
C GLU A 246 -2.39 10.39 7.30
N PRO A 247 -3.69 10.35 7.69
CA PRO A 247 -4.70 9.59 6.99
C PRO A 247 -5.12 10.30 5.70
N LEU A 248 -4.55 9.86 4.58
CA LEU A 248 -4.84 10.45 3.27
C LEU A 248 -6.26 10.11 2.79
N PRO A 249 -6.87 10.96 1.94
CA PRO A 249 -8.19 10.68 1.36
C PRO A 249 -8.24 9.35 0.61
N SER A 250 -9.41 8.69 0.58
CA SER A 250 -9.59 7.38 -0.07
C SER A 250 -9.24 7.37 -1.56
N ARG A 251 -9.31 8.52 -2.25
CA ARG A 251 -8.86 8.63 -3.66
C ARG A 251 -7.37 8.33 -3.84
N CYS A 252 -6.55 8.42 -2.79
CA CYS A 252 -5.13 8.12 -2.81
C CYS A 252 -4.82 6.61 -2.79
N ASN A 253 -5.78 5.76 -2.43
CA ASN A 253 -5.67 4.31 -2.51
C ASN A 253 -7.10 3.76 -2.52
N TRP A 254 -7.70 3.61 -3.70
CA TRP A 254 -9.10 3.21 -3.84
C TRP A 254 -9.22 1.68 -3.99
N PRO A 255 -9.56 0.95 -2.91
CA PRO A 255 -9.74 -0.51 -2.97
C PRO A 255 -11.02 -0.85 -3.73
N VAL A 256 -10.85 -1.30 -4.98
CA VAL A 256 -11.96 -1.56 -5.90
C VAL A 256 -12.95 -2.60 -5.35
N HIS A 257 -12.49 -3.58 -4.57
CA HIS A 257 -13.39 -4.58 -3.98
C HIS A 257 -14.39 -3.95 -3.01
N HIS A 258 -14.03 -2.87 -2.31
CA HIS A 258 -14.95 -2.19 -1.39
C HIS A 258 -15.98 -1.33 -2.12
N ALA A 259 -15.61 -0.73 -3.25
CA ALA A 259 -16.51 0.06 -4.07
C ALA A 259 -16.01 0.12 -5.51
N THR A 260 -16.81 -0.38 -6.45
CA THR A 260 -16.53 -0.19 -7.87
C THR A 260 -16.59 1.29 -8.21
N PRO A 261 -15.54 1.87 -8.84
CA PRO A 261 -15.56 3.28 -9.23
C PRO A 261 -16.61 3.52 -10.32
N ALA A 262 -17.02 4.77 -10.50
CA ALA A 262 -17.76 5.17 -11.69
C ALA A 262 -16.81 5.67 -12.78
N TRP A 263 -17.27 5.65 -14.02
CA TRP A 263 -16.54 6.20 -15.16
C TRP A 263 -17.15 7.54 -15.57
N ASP A 264 -16.37 8.60 -15.52
CA ASP A 264 -16.75 9.90 -16.05
C ASP A 264 -16.39 9.93 -17.54
N ALA A 265 -17.41 9.86 -18.42
CA ALA A 265 -17.23 9.80 -19.86
C ALA A 265 -16.69 11.13 -20.43
N ASP A 266 -17.05 12.25 -19.81
CA ASP A 266 -16.67 13.59 -20.26
C ASP A 266 -15.21 13.89 -19.92
N ARG A 267 -14.72 13.39 -18.77
CA ARG A 267 -13.32 13.50 -18.34
C ARG A 267 -12.44 12.33 -18.78
N GLY A 268 -13.04 11.18 -19.14
CA GLY A 268 -12.32 9.98 -19.55
C GLY A 268 -11.51 9.35 -18.41
N LEU A 269 -12.05 9.32 -17.20
CA LEU A 269 -11.34 8.82 -16.01
C LEU A 269 -12.30 8.19 -14.99
N PHE A 270 -11.74 7.43 -14.06
CA PHE A 270 -12.48 6.86 -12.93
C PHE A 270 -12.67 7.89 -11.81
N VAL A 271 -13.88 7.93 -11.28
CA VAL A 271 -14.28 8.83 -10.20
C VAL A 271 -14.89 8.06 -9.05
N GLU A 272 -15.00 8.71 -7.90
CA GLU A 272 -15.85 8.23 -6.81
C GLU A 272 -17.26 7.94 -7.34
N PRO A 273 -17.90 6.84 -6.95
CA PRO A 273 -19.21 6.48 -7.47
C PRO A 273 -20.34 7.32 -6.87
N ALA A 274 -20.08 8.18 -5.88
CA ALA A 274 -21.05 9.09 -5.29
C ALA A 274 -20.66 10.55 -5.57
N MET A 275 -21.65 11.44 -5.72
CA MET A 275 -21.43 12.89 -5.86
C MET A 275 -20.47 13.41 -4.77
N PRO A 276 -19.52 14.31 -5.07
CA PRO A 276 -19.44 15.10 -6.31
C PRO A 276 -18.63 14.45 -7.44
N TYR A 277 -18.40 13.13 -7.40
CA TYR A 277 -17.64 12.39 -8.44
C TYR A 277 -16.20 12.88 -8.56
N GLU A 278 -15.50 12.98 -7.43
CA GLU A 278 -14.09 13.35 -7.42
C GLU A 278 -13.24 12.33 -8.17
N ALA A 279 -12.21 12.80 -8.87
CA ALA A 279 -11.31 11.90 -9.58
C ALA A 279 -10.50 11.06 -8.60
N LEU A 280 -10.45 9.75 -8.89
CA LEU A 280 -9.57 8.86 -8.18
C LEU A 280 -8.12 9.16 -8.55
N GLY A 281 -7.24 9.07 -7.57
CA GLY A 281 -5.81 9.27 -7.74
C GLY A 281 -5.10 7.96 -8.05
N ILE A 282 -5.31 6.95 -7.22
CA ILE A 282 -4.72 5.62 -7.37
C ILE A 282 -5.84 4.59 -7.23
N LEU A 283 -5.99 3.74 -8.24
CA LEU A 283 -6.89 2.59 -8.19
C LEU A 283 -6.10 1.38 -7.70
N HIS A 284 -6.67 0.64 -6.75
CA HIS A 284 -6.05 -0.56 -6.18
C HIS A 284 -6.94 -1.77 -6.44
N LEU A 285 -6.51 -2.66 -7.35
CA LEU A 285 -7.22 -3.86 -7.81
C LEU A 285 -7.18 -5.03 -6.80
N THR A 286 -7.33 -4.68 -5.53
CA THR A 286 -7.44 -5.54 -4.35
C THR A 286 -8.23 -6.84 -4.54
N ILE A 287 -7.74 -7.90 -3.88
CA ILE A 287 -8.36 -9.24 -3.78
C ILE A 287 -8.65 -9.85 -5.16
N TYR A 288 -9.92 -10.09 -5.50
CA TYR A 288 -10.32 -10.80 -6.71
C TYR A 288 -10.41 -9.85 -7.90
N THR A 289 -10.46 -8.53 -7.67
CA THR A 289 -10.74 -7.54 -8.73
C THR A 289 -9.62 -7.46 -9.77
N LYS A 290 -8.36 -7.66 -9.38
CA LYS A 290 -7.21 -7.79 -10.30
C LYS A 290 -7.29 -8.95 -11.29
N ARG A 291 -8.11 -9.96 -11.02
CA ARG A 291 -8.29 -11.15 -11.89
C ARG A 291 -9.43 -10.97 -12.90
N LEU A 292 -10.23 -9.92 -12.76
CA LEU A 292 -11.36 -9.67 -13.64
C LEU A 292 -10.91 -8.88 -14.87
N ALA A 293 -11.32 -9.34 -16.06
CA ALA A 293 -11.07 -8.60 -17.29
C ALA A 293 -11.87 -7.29 -17.34
N THR A 294 -13.09 -7.31 -16.81
CA THR A 294 -13.97 -6.14 -16.69
C THR A 294 -14.80 -6.20 -15.41
N LEU A 295 -15.29 -5.05 -14.98
CA LEU A 295 -16.29 -4.89 -13.94
C LEU A 295 -17.48 -4.10 -14.48
N ASP A 296 -18.64 -4.29 -13.87
CA ASP A 296 -19.85 -3.52 -14.14
C ASP A 296 -19.69 -2.11 -13.57
N VAL A 297 -19.35 -1.15 -14.44
CA VAL A 297 -19.04 0.24 -14.07
C VAL A 297 -20.17 1.16 -14.51
N ARG A 298 -20.66 1.98 -13.59
CA ARG A 298 -21.64 3.04 -13.89
C ARG A 298 -20.98 4.17 -14.66
N GLU A 299 -21.56 4.57 -15.79
CA GLU A 299 -21.13 5.74 -16.54
C GLU A 299 -21.82 7.02 -16.05
N ILE A 300 -21.05 8.08 -15.96
CA ILE A 300 -21.46 9.44 -15.56
C ILE A 300 -21.14 10.35 -16.75
N GLY A 301 -22.10 11.18 -17.13
CA GLY A 301 -21.98 12.01 -18.32
C GLY A 301 -22.01 11.21 -19.63
N GLY A 302 -21.87 11.90 -20.75
CA GLY A 302 -21.86 11.30 -22.08
C GLY A 302 -23.15 10.56 -22.52
N PRO A 303 -23.12 9.86 -23.68
CA PRO A 303 -24.29 9.20 -24.29
C PRO A 303 -24.91 8.06 -23.48
N HIS A 304 -24.15 7.49 -22.53
CA HIS A 304 -24.55 6.35 -21.73
C HIS A 304 -24.72 6.71 -20.24
N ALA A 305 -24.91 7.99 -19.92
CA ALA A 305 -25.09 8.46 -18.55
C ALA A 305 -26.13 7.62 -17.79
N GLY A 306 -25.74 7.13 -16.61
CA GLY A 306 -26.57 6.30 -15.74
C GLY A 306 -26.59 4.80 -16.09
N GLN A 307 -26.05 4.40 -17.25
CA GLN A 307 -25.94 2.98 -17.63
C GLN A 307 -24.79 2.33 -16.87
N VAL A 308 -24.92 1.03 -16.60
CA VAL A 308 -23.86 0.17 -16.07
C VAL A 308 -23.33 -0.66 -17.22
N ARG A 309 -22.02 -0.65 -17.44
CA ARG A 309 -21.38 -1.30 -18.59
C ARG A 309 -20.11 -2.02 -18.17
N PRO A 310 -19.80 -3.19 -18.78
CA PRO A 310 -18.52 -3.85 -18.56
C PRO A 310 -17.36 -2.94 -18.98
N ARG A 311 -16.43 -2.68 -18.05
CA ARG A 311 -15.25 -1.84 -18.29
C ARG A 311 -14.01 -2.44 -17.62
N SER A 312 -12.89 -2.43 -18.35
CA SER A 312 -11.59 -2.78 -17.77
C SER A 312 -11.15 -1.69 -16.80
N LEU A 313 -10.67 -2.08 -15.62
CA LEU A 313 -10.04 -1.18 -14.66
C LEU A 313 -8.50 -1.23 -14.74
N ARG A 314 -7.93 -1.90 -15.74
CA ARG A 314 -6.48 -1.96 -15.97
C ARG A 314 -5.99 -0.68 -16.62
N TRP A 315 -4.70 -0.36 -16.46
CA TRP A 315 -4.05 0.71 -17.21
C TRP A 315 -3.58 0.17 -18.59
N PRO A 316 -3.59 1.00 -19.66
CA PRO A 316 -4.23 2.30 -19.71
C PRO A 316 -5.75 2.11 -19.71
N PRO A 317 -6.52 3.01 -19.07
CA PRO A 317 -7.97 2.95 -19.18
C PRO A 317 -8.35 3.04 -20.67
N PRO A 318 -9.39 2.32 -21.12
CA PRO A 318 -9.79 2.33 -22.52
C PRO A 318 -10.03 3.77 -22.99
N LEU A 319 -9.29 4.17 -24.03
CA LEU A 319 -9.49 5.44 -24.71
C LEU A 319 -10.86 5.43 -25.40
N ARG A 320 -11.43 6.63 -25.57
CA ARG A 320 -12.73 6.85 -26.23
C ARG A 320 -12.85 6.15 -27.57
#